data_AF-A0A957EPM1-F1
#
_entry.id   AF-A0A957EPM1-F1
#
_cell.length_a   1.000
_cell.length_b   1.000
_cell.length_c   1.000
_cell.angle_alpha   90.00
_cell.angle_beta   90.00
_cell.angle_gamma   90.00
#
_symmetry.space_group_name_H-M   'P 1'
#
loop_
_entity.id
_entity.type
_entity.pdbx_description
1 polymer ?
#
loop_
_entity_poly.entity_id
_entity_poly.type
_entity_poly.pdbx_seq_one_letter_code
_entity_poly.pdbx_strand_id
1 'polypeptide(L)' 'MDLTNLLELVQAPTLLTWQMGVMMLVGGLLIYLGIAKEYEPVLLIPIGFAAI' A
#
# COMPACT_ATOMS: atom_id res chain seq x y z
N MET A 1 -11.62 -14.65 27.54
CA MET A 1 -11.32 -14.47 26.11
C MET A 1 -12.65 -14.51 25.39
N ASP A 2 -13.30 -13.35 25.30
CA ASP A 2 -14.63 -13.23 24.73
C ASP A 2 -14.57 -13.35 23.20
N LEU A 3 -15.43 -14.22 22.63
CA LEU A 3 -15.54 -14.52 21.20
C LEU A 3 -15.79 -13.27 20.33
N THR A 4 -16.24 -12.18 20.94
CA THR A 4 -16.48 -10.88 20.31
C THR A 4 -15.22 -10.32 19.62
N ASN A 5 -14.03 -10.51 20.21
CA ASN A 5 -12.76 -10.05 19.62
C ASN A 5 -12.39 -10.82 18.33
N LEU A 6 -12.88 -12.05 18.17
CA LEU A 6 -12.63 -12.86 16.97
C LEU A 6 -13.54 -12.44 15.81
N LEU A 7 -14.72 -11.90 16.12
CA LEU A 7 -15.66 -11.41 15.12
C LEU A 7 -15.18 -10.08 14.50
N GLU A 8 -14.52 -9.23 15.30
CA GLU A 8 -13.92 -7.98 14.81
C GLU A 8 -12.81 -8.22 13.77
N LEU A 9 -12.02 -9.29 13.92
CA LEU A 9 -11.00 -9.69 12.93
C LEU A 9 -11.62 -10.12 11.58
N VAL A 10 -12.83 -10.68 11.60
CA VAL A 10 -13.57 -11.06 10.37
C VAL A 10 -14.17 -9.84 9.68
N GLN A 11 -14.40 -8.74 10.40
CA GLN A 11 -14.86 -7.47 9.83
C GLN A 11 -13.71 -6.57 9.34
N ALA A 12 -12.46 -6.79 9.78
CA ALA A 12 -11.28 -6.07 9.27
C ALA A 12 -11.17 -5.93 7.73
N PRO A 13 -11.48 -6.94 6.89
CA PRO A 13 -11.41 -6.80 5.43
C PRO A 13 -12.45 -5.83 4.84
N THR A 14 -13.53 -5.48 5.54
CA THR A 14 -14.49 -4.46 5.05
C THR A 14 -13.98 -3.03 5.22
N LEU A 15 -12.92 -2.83 6.01
CA LEU A 15 -12.21 -1.56 6.15
C LEU A 15 -11.25 -1.28 4.99
N LEU A 16 -11.05 -2.26 4.10
CA LEU A 16 -10.16 -2.12 2.95
C LEU A 16 -10.83 -1.20 1.92
N THR A 17 -10.51 0.09 2.04
CA THR A 17 -11.07 1.13 1.18
C THR A 17 -10.43 1.06 -0.21
N TRP A 18 -11.19 1.36 -1.26
CA TRP A 18 -10.67 1.35 -2.64
C TRP A 18 -9.52 2.36 -2.83
N GLN A 19 -9.48 3.41 -2.01
CA GLN A 19 -8.41 4.39 -1.94
C GLN A 19 -7.05 3.76 -1.61
N MET A 20 -7.01 2.70 -0.78
CA MET A 20 -5.77 1.95 -0.48
C MET A 20 -5.26 1.21 -1.71
N GLY A 21 -6.17 0.63 -2.52
CA GLY A 21 -5.81 0.00 -3.79
C GLY A 21 -5.23 0.98 -4.80
N VAL A 22 -5.77 2.20 -4.87
CA VAL A 22 -5.23 3.27 -5.72
C VAL A 22 -3.86 3.73 -5.23
N MET A 23 -3.66 3.89 -3.92
CA MET A 23 -2.38 4.29 -3.36
C MET A 23 -1.27 3.26 -3.64
N MET A 24 -1.60 1.97 -3.50
CA MET A 24 -0.68 0.87 -3.87
C MET A 24 -0.30 0.91 -5.36
N LEU A 25 -1.26 1.18 -6.25
CA LEU A 25 -1.00 1.33 -7.68
C LEU A 25 -0.05 2.51 -7.96
N VAL A 26 -0.25 3.64 -7.29
CA VAL A 26 0.61 4.82 -7.42
C VAL A 26 2.01 4.55 -6.87
N GLY A 27 2.12 3.92 -5.69
CA GLY A 27 3.42 3.53 -5.12
C GLY A 27 4.19 2.58 -6.03
N GLY A 28 3.51 1.58 -6.61
CA GLY A 28 4.09 0.67 -7.59
C GLY A 28 4.53 1.38 -8.88
N LEU A 29 3.76 2.36 -9.36
CA LEU A 29 4.13 3.18 -10.51
C LEU A 29 5.40 4.00 -10.25
N LEU A 30 5.52 4.59 -9.05
CA LEU A 30 6.70 5.36 -8.65
C LEU A 30 7.96 4.48 -8.54
N ILE A 31 7.83 3.27 -7.98
CA ILE A 31 8.92 2.28 -7.95
C ILE A 31 9.30 1.88 -9.39
N TYR A 32 8.33 1.63 -10.25
CA TYR A 32 8.57 1.30 -11.66
C TYR A 32 9.33 2.42 -12.39
N LEU A 33 8.96 3.68 -12.19
CA LEU A 33 9.66 4.82 -12.77
C LEU A 33 11.09 4.98 -12.23
N GLY A 34 11.30 4.76 -10.93
CA GLY A 34 12.63 4.79 -10.33
C GLY A 34 13.56 3.70 -10.86
N ILE A 35 13.05 2.47 -11.04
CA ILE A 35 13.85 1.31 -11.46
C ILE A 35 13.99 1.24 -12.99
N ALA A 36 12.87 1.26 -13.73
CA ALA A 36 12.86 1.00 -15.17
C ALA A 36 13.23 2.22 -16.02
N LYS A 37 13.06 3.43 -15.46
CA LYS A 37 13.35 4.70 -16.16
C LYS A 37 14.48 5.51 -15.50
N GLU A 38 15.08 5.01 -14.43
CA GLU A 38 16.18 5.66 -13.68
C GLU A 38 15.88 7.12 -13.27
N TYR A 39 14.60 7.48 -13.12
CA TYR A 39 14.22 8.80 -12.60
C TYR A 39 14.46 8.84 -11.10
N GLU A 40 15.50 9.57 -10.68
CA GLU A 40 15.88 9.81 -9.28
C GLU A 40 15.64 8.59 -8.36
N PRO A 41 16.26 7.43 -8.66
CA PRO A 41 15.96 6.15 -8.01
C PRO A 41 16.15 6.20 -6.49
N VAL A 42 17.09 7.03 -6.02
CA VAL A 42 17.39 7.22 -4.59
C VAL A 42 16.24 7.90 -3.85
N LEU A 43 15.40 8.67 -4.55
CA LEU A 43 14.25 9.38 -3.97
C LEU A 43 12.92 8.67 -4.28
N LEU A 44 12.70 8.22 -5.52
CA LEU A 44 11.43 7.62 -5.94
C LEU A 44 11.18 6.24 -5.32
N ILE A 45 12.23 5.43 -5.10
CA ILE A 45 12.07 4.10 -4.49
C ILE A 45 11.60 4.19 -3.03
N PRO A 46 12.22 5.00 -2.14
CA PRO A 46 11.72 5.19 -0.78
C PRO A 46 10.30 5.80 -0.72
N ILE A 47 9.97 6.74 -1.62
CA ILE A 47 8.64 7.35 -1.67
C ILE A 47 7.58 6.32 -2.10
N GLY A 48 7.88 5.51 -3.12
CA GLY A 48 6.98 4.45 -3.56
C GLY A 48 6.82 3.34 -2.51
N PHE A 49 7.86 3.05 -1.72
CA PHE A 49 7.79 2.16 -0.57
C PHE A 49 6.97 2.72 0.60
N ALA A 50 7.00 4.03 0.82
CA ALA A 50 6.20 4.68 1.86
C ALA A 50 4.70 4.79 1.51
N ALA A 51 4.37 4.67 0.21
CA ALA A 51 3.01 4.76 -0.31
C ALA A 51 2.28 3.41 -0.41
N ILE A 52 2.97 2.29 -0.15
CA ILE A 52 2.44 0.91 -0.13
C ILE A 52 2.40 0.42 1.31
#